data_AF-A0A7W1B5Y0-F1
#
_entry.id   AF-A0A7W1B5Y0-F1
#
_cell.length_a   1.000
_cell.length_b   1.000
_cell.length_c   1.000
_cell.angle_alpha   90.00
_cell.angle_beta   90.00
_cell.angle_gamma   90.00
#
_symmetry.space_group_name_H-M   'P 1'
#
loop_
_entity.id
_entity.type
_entity.pdbx_description
1 polymer ?
#
loop_
_entity_poly.entity_id
_entity_poly.type
_entity_poly.pdbx_seq_one_letter_code
_entity_poly.pdbx_strand_id
1 'polypeptide(L)'
;MTTETATTDEISDEILATLSDYLDDLLPADERAVVDKKLATDELWKRAHGEMLETRSALSTLKKARAPATFDQDVTATIHKRSAGRFFGRRTFGDRVPFGVLLVIALIGLAVIAYTLWSSQTGSLAPNKKVDTPHYESPLIDKHGL
;
A
#
# COMPACT_ATOMS: atom_id res chain seq x y z
N MET A 1 -12.48 -38.27 1.43
CA MET A 1 -11.81 -37.06 1.93
C MET A 1 -12.90 -36.01 2.05
N THR A 2 -13.54 -35.97 3.22
CA THR A 2 -14.73 -35.17 3.51
C THR A 2 -14.42 -34.36 4.76
N THR A 3 -13.93 -33.17 4.54
CA THR A 3 -13.82 -32.06 5.49
C THR A 3 -14.54 -30.92 4.76
N GLU A 4 -15.51 -30.19 5.28
CA GLU A 4 -15.76 -29.76 6.64
C GLU A 4 -17.11 -29.03 6.55
N THR A 5 -18.18 -29.62 7.07
CA THR A 5 -19.51 -29.00 7.10
C THR A 5 -20.02 -29.08 8.53
N ALA A 6 -19.55 -28.19 9.41
CA ALA A 6 -20.18 -27.87 10.70
C ALA A 6 -19.43 -26.76 11.48
N THR A 7 -19.50 -25.50 11.06
CA THR A 7 -19.15 -24.32 11.89
C THR A 7 -20.05 -23.12 11.55
N THR A 8 -21.36 -23.34 11.45
CA THR A 8 -22.32 -22.25 11.13
C THR A 8 -22.61 -21.33 12.32
N ASP A 9 -22.09 -21.65 13.52
CA ASP A 9 -22.32 -20.88 14.76
C ASP A 9 -21.08 -20.10 15.25
N GLU A 10 -19.94 -20.22 14.57
CA GLU A 10 -18.72 -19.51 14.95
C GLU A 10 -18.64 -18.15 14.25
N ILE A 11 -18.30 -17.11 15.01
CA ILE A 11 -18.04 -15.78 14.45
C ILE A 11 -16.76 -15.86 13.64
N SER A 12 -16.87 -15.76 12.32
CA SER A 12 -15.71 -15.82 11.43
C SER A 12 -14.93 -14.49 11.43
N ASP A 13 -13.63 -14.58 11.16
CA ASP A 13 -12.74 -13.41 11.03
C ASP A 13 -13.22 -12.44 9.93
N GLU A 14 -13.86 -12.93 8.88
CA GLU A 14 -14.43 -12.12 7.80
C GLU A 14 -15.59 -11.25 8.28
N ILE A 15 -16.45 -11.79 9.16
CA ILE A 15 -17.56 -11.03 9.77
C ILE A 15 -17.00 -9.94 10.68
N LEU A 16 -15.97 -10.26 11.47
CA LEU A 16 -15.31 -9.29 12.36
C LEU A 16 -14.63 -8.17 11.57
N ALA A 17 -13.90 -8.49 10.49
CA ALA A 17 -13.28 -7.50 9.63
C ALA A 17 -14.34 -6.56 9.02
N THR A 18 -15.40 -7.12 8.46
CA THR A 18 -16.50 -6.34 7.85
C THR A 18 -17.20 -5.44 8.86
N LEU A 19 -17.47 -5.95 10.07
CA LEU A 19 -18.09 -5.16 11.15
C LEU A 19 -17.15 -4.05 11.65
N SER A 20 -15.83 -4.28 11.67
CA SER A 20 -14.85 -3.24 12.00
C SER A 20 -14.92 -2.08 11.01
N ASP A 21 -14.88 -2.37 9.71
CA ASP A 21 -14.98 -1.34 8.66
C ASP A 21 -16.33 -0.61 8.71
N TYR A 22 -17.42 -1.32 9.03
CA TYR A 22 -18.74 -0.75 9.24
C TYR A 22 -18.78 0.26 10.41
N LEU A 23 -18.18 -0.10 11.55
CA LEU A 23 -18.14 0.69 12.79
C LEU A 23 -17.21 1.91 12.72
N ASP A 24 -16.23 1.88 11.80
CA ASP A 24 -15.28 2.96 11.54
C ASP A 24 -15.70 3.86 10.36
N ASP A 25 -16.88 3.62 9.78
CA ASP A 25 -17.43 4.40 8.66
C ASP A 25 -16.58 4.34 7.38
N LEU A 26 -15.90 3.21 7.16
CA LEU A 26 -15.02 2.97 6.01
C LEU A 26 -15.74 2.28 4.84
N LEU A 27 -16.88 1.62 5.10
CA LEU A 27 -17.66 0.95 4.06
C LEU A 27 -18.43 1.96 3.18
N PRO A 28 -18.51 1.72 1.86
CA PRO A 28 -19.38 2.49 0.99
C PRO A 28 -20.86 2.25 1.31
N ALA A 29 -21.72 3.18 0.88
CA ALA A 29 -23.12 3.23 1.30
C ALA A 29 -23.95 1.99 0.90
N ASP A 30 -23.62 1.37 -0.23
CA ASP A 30 -24.24 0.15 -0.74
C ASP A 30 -23.88 -1.07 0.12
N GLU A 31 -22.61 -1.25 0.45
CA GLU A 31 -22.15 -2.33 1.33
C GLU A 31 -22.68 -2.15 2.76
N ARG A 32 -22.78 -0.90 3.23
CA ARG A 32 -23.36 -0.59 4.52
C ARG A 32 -24.81 -1.05 4.64
N ALA A 33 -25.63 -0.81 3.61
CA ALA A 33 -27.02 -1.27 3.58
C ALA A 33 -27.14 -2.80 3.63
N VAL A 34 -26.15 -3.53 3.08
CA VAL A 34 -26.09 -5.00 3.19
C VAL A 34 -25.80 -5.42 4.63
N VAL A 35 -24.84 -4.77 5.30
CA VAL A 35 -24.51 -5.04 6.71
C VAL A 35 -25.70 -4.70 7.62
N ASP A 36 -26.38 -3.57 7.41
CA ASP A 36 -27.58 -3.18 8.14
C ASP A 36 -28.68 -4.24 8.03
N LYS A 37 -28.89 -4.76 6.81
CA LYS A 37 -29.85 -5.84 6.58
C LYS A 37 -29.46 -7.11 7.33
N LYS A 38 -28.18 -7.50 7.29
CA LYS A 38 -27.68 -8.67 8.03
C LYS A 38 -27.83 -8.48 9.54
N LEU A 39 -27.51 -7.31 10.07
CA LEU A 39 -27.70 -6.97 11.49
C LEU A 39 -29.18 -7.03 11.92
N ALA A 40 -30.13 -6.77 11.02
CA ALA A 40 -31.55 -6.90 11.33
C ALA A 40 -32.02 -8.36 11.40
N THR A 41 -31.51 -9.21 10.50
CA THR A 41 -32.06 -10.57 10.29
C THR A 41 -31.23 -11.70 10.90
N ASP A 42 -29.93 -11.53 11.04
CA ASP A 42 -28.99 -12.59 11.41
C ASP A 42 -28.52 -12.42 12.86
N GLU A 43 -28.84 -13.42 13.69
CA GLU A 43 -28.49 -13.43 15.12
C GLU A 43 -26.98 -13.54 15.36
N LEU A 44 -26.23 -14.18 14.46
CA LEU A 44 -24.77 -14.27 14.57
C LEU A 44 -24.13 -12.89 14.35
N TRP A 45 -24.62 -12.14 13.35
CA TRP A 45 -24.17 -10.76 13.10
C TRP A 45 -24.52 -9.82 14.25
N LYS A 46 -25.70 -9.96 14.85
CA LYS A 46 -26.10 -9.19 16.04
C LYS A 46 -25.19 -9.47 17.22
N ARG A 47 -24.89 -10.74 17.49
CA ARG A 47 -24.00 -11.16 18.59
C ARG A 47 -22.60 -10.59 18.40
N ALA A 48 -22.00 -10.80 17.22
CA ALA A 48 -20.67 -10.28 16.90
C ALA A 48 -20.59 -8.75 17.02
N HIS A 49 -21.59 -8.03 16.50
CA HIS A 49 -21.67 -6.58 16.63
C HIS A 49 -21.82 -6.12 18.08
N GLY A 50 -22.63 -6.83 18.89
CA GLY A 50 -22.78 -6.57 20.31
C GLY A 50 -21.46 -6.73 21.08
N GLU A 51 -20.74 -7.82 20.86
CA GLU A 51 -19.44 -8.10 21.48
C GLU A 51 -18.37 -7.05 21.10
N MET A 52 -18.36 -6.61 19.84
CA MET A 52 -17.47 -5.54 19.38
C MET A 52 -17.80 -4.19 20.02
N LEU A 53 -19.08 -3.83 20.12
CA LEU A 53 -19.51 -2.60 20.77
C LEU A 53 -19.20 -2.61 22.27
N GLU A 54 -19.40 -3.74 22.94
CA GLU A 54 -19.04 -3.93 24.34
C GLU A 54 -17.53 -3.74 24.55
N THR A 55 -16.71 -4.38 23.72
CA THR A 55 -15.25 -4.25 23.76
C THR A 55 -14.82 -2.80 23.51
N ARG A 56 -15.37 -2.13 22.49
CA ARG A 56 -15.08 -0.73 22.18
C ARG A 56 -15.48 0.19 23.34
N SER A 57 -16.65 -0.06 23.94
CA SER A 57 -17.11 0.66 25.12
C SER A 57 -16.14 0.48 26.28
N ALA A 58 -15.77 -0.75 26.61
CA ALA A 58 -14.80 -1.05 27.67
C ALA A 58 -13.46 -0.34 27.43
N LEU A 59 -12.92 -0.40 26.21
CA LEU A 59 -11.69 0.29 25.84
C LEU A 59 -11.83 1.81 25.91
N SER A 60 -13.00 2.37 25.60
CA SER A 60 -13.24 3.81 25.69
C SER A 60 -13.24 4.32 27.14
N THR A 61 -13.58 3.46 28.11
CA THR A 61 -13.54 3.80 29.54
C THR A 61 -12.14 3.76 30.14
N LEU A 62 -11.19 3.10 29.47
CA LEU A 62 -9.80 3.11 29.92
C LEU A 62 -9.33 4.56 29.99
N LYS A 63 -8.89 4.97 31.18
CA LYS A 63 -8.39 6.33 31.41
C LYS A 63 -7.28 6.60 30.41
N LYS A 64 -7.53 7.54 29.49
CA LYS A 64 -6.50 8.07 28.61
C LYS A 64 -5.43 8.68 29.49
N ALA A 65 -4.36 7.93 29.74
CA ALA A 65 -3.22 8.45 30.46
C ALA A 65 -2.66 9.59 29.62
N ARG A 66 -2.75 10.81 30.15
CA ARG A 66 -2.17 11.97 29.49
C ARG A 66 -0.67 11.71 29.36
N ALA A 67 -0.14 11.87 28.14
CA ALA A 67 1.30 11.79 27.92
C ALA A 67 2.02 12.75 28.89
N PRO A 68 3.13 12.33 29.53
CA PRO A 68 3.95 13.23 30.34
C PRO A 68 4.34 14.48 29.53
N ALA A 69 4.51 15.62 30.21
CA ALA A 69 4.89 16.87 29.53
C ALA A 69 6.25 16.78 28.80
N THR A 70 7.09 15.80 29.17
CA THR A 70 8.41 15.54 28.56
C THR A 70 8.36 14.51 27.44
N PHE A 71 7.20 13.90 27.15
CA PHE A 71 7.09 12.78 26.21
C PHE A 71 7.73 13.08 24.84
N ASP A 72 7.47 14.27 24.29
CA ASP A 72 8.05 14.67 23.02
C ASP A 72 9.58 14.77 23.09
N GLN A 73 10.10 15.34 24.17
CA GLN A 73 11.55 15.46 24.39
C GLN A 73 12.20 14.08 24.52
N ASP A 74 11.56 13.15 25.23
CA ASP A 74 12.05 11.79 25.45
C ASP A 74 12.03 10.97 24.15
N VAL A 75 10.98 11.10 23.33
CA VAL A 75 10.89 10.48 22.01
C VAL A 75 11.94 11.05 21.06
N THR A 76 12.09 12.38 20.99
CA THR A 76 13.12 13.02 20.16
C THR A 76 14.52 12.61 20.59
N ALA A 77 14.81 12.60 21.89
CA ALA A 77 16.10 12.15 22.42
C ALA A 77 16.38 10.68 22.09
N THR A 78 15.36 9.83 22.18
CA THR A 78 15.46 8.41 21.84
C THR A 78 15.65 8.17 20.34
N ILE A 79 14.92 8.89 19.50
CA ILE A 79 15.08 8.85 18.04
C ILE A 79 16.49 9.29 17.69
N HIS A 80 16.97 10.43 18.19
CA HIS A 80 18.34 10.89 17.97
C HIS A 80 19.35 9.86 18.47
N LYS A 81 19.17 9.26 19.65
CA LYS A 81 20.08 8.22 20.17
C LYS A 81 20.11 6.98 19.27
N ARG A 82 18.97 6.54 18.72
CA ARG A 82 18.89 5.36 17.84
C ARG A 82 19.29 5.66 16.40
N SER A 83 18.97 6.82 15.87
CA SER A 83 19.24 7.22 14.48
C SER A 83 20.67 7.74 14.29
N ALA A 84 21.28 8.38 15.31
CA ALA A 84 22.64 8.90 15.24
C ALA A 84 23.74 7.82 15.16
N GLY A 85 23.41 6.53 15.36
CA GLY A 85 24.41 5.46 15.42
C GLY A 85 24.37 4.42 14.29
N ARG A 86 23.21 4.18 13.65
CA ARG A 86 23.05 2.99 12.77
C ARG A 86 22.81 3.25 11.29
N PHE A 87 22.34 4.44 10.91
CA PHE A 87 22.09 4.76 9.49
C PHE A 87 22.95 5.91 8.94
N PHE A 88 23.34 6.87 9.79
CA PHE A 88 24.31 7.92 9.45
C PHE A 88 25.54 7.92 10.35
N GLY A 89 25.78 6.80 11.06
CA GLY A 89 27.04 6.60 11.76
C GLY A 89 28.17 6.77 10.74
N ARG A 90 28.93 7.85 10.88
CA ARG A 90 30.02 8.35 10.02
C ARG A 90 31.17 7.36 9.79
N ARG A 91 30.96 6.06 9.99
CA ARG A 91 32.02 5.06 10.20
C ARG A 91 32.07 3.91 9.20
N THR A 92 31.15 3.79 8.25
CA THR A 92 31.23 2.70 7.26
C THR A 92 31.76 3.10 5.89
N PHE A 93 31.63 4.35 5.43
CA PHE A 93 32.24 4.78 4.15
C PHE A 93 32.75 6.23 4.06
N GLY A 94 32.49 7.09 5.05
CA GLY A 94 32.72 8.55 4.91
C GLY A 94 34.10 9.09 5.31
N ASP A 95 34.94 8.31 5.99
CA ASP A 95 36.18 8.85 6.60
C ASP A 95 37.44 8.69 5.73
N ARG A 96 37.34 7.97 4.59
CA ARG A 96 38.50 7.72 3.70
C ARG A 96 38.33 8.24 2.28
N VAL A 97 37.13 8.60 1.86
CA VAL A 97 36.88 9.13 0.52
C VAL A 97 36.40 10.57 0.68
N PRO A 98 37.27 11.58 0.45
CA PRO A 98 36.86 12.96 0.55
C PRO A 98 35.71 13.21 -0.43
N PHE A 99 34.71 13.99 -0.01
CA PHE A 99 33.51 14.28 -0.80
C PHE A 99 33.83 14.78 -2.22
N GLY A 100 34.97 15.45 -2.40
CA GLY A 100 35.48 15.85 -3.70
C GLY A 100 35.72 14.70 -4.68
N VAL A 101 36.17 13.52 -4.21
CA VAL A 101 36.37 12.34 -5.07
C VAL A 101 35.03 11.80 -5.57
N LEU A 102 34.00 11.76 -4.72
CA LEU A 102 32.66 11.35 -5.14
C LEU A 102 32.08 12.32 -6.17
N LEU A 103 32.30 13.63 -6.00
CA LEU A 103 31.88 14.66 -6.95
C LEU A 103 32.59 14.49 -8.31
N VAL A 104 33.90 14.22 -8.30
CA VAL A 104 34.66 13.94 -9.53
C VAL A 104 34.15 12.70 -10.24
N ILE A 105 33.90 11.60 -9.51
CA ILE A 105 33.34 10.37 -10.10
C ILE A 105 31.96 10.63 -10.72
N ALA A 106 31.10 11.39 -10.04
CA ALA A 106 29.79 11.75 -10.55
C ALA A 106 29.87 12.60 -11.84
N LEU A 107 30.79 13.56 -11.89
CA LEU A 107 31.04 14.38 -13.08
C LEU A 107 31.56 13.55 -14.26
N ILE A 108 32.48 12.60 -14.00
CA ILE A 108 32.99 11.68 -15.02
C ILE A 108 31.84 10.82 -15.56
N GLY A 109 31.03 10.23 -14.68
CA GLY A 109 29.87 9.43 -15.09
C GLY A 109 28.88 10.22 -15.94
N LEU A 110 28.58 11.46 -15.54
CA LEU A 110 27.69 12.35 -16.29
C LEU A 110 28.28 12.70 -17.67
N ALA A 111 29.58 12.97 -17.75
CA ALA A 111 30.27 13.26 -19.01
C ALA A 111 30.24 12.06 -19.97
N VAL A 112 30.44 10.83 -19.46
CA VAL A 112 30.35 9.60 -20.26
C VAL A 112 28.94 9.42 -20.81
N ILE A 113 27.90 9.58 -19.99
CA ILE A 113 26.49 9.47 -20.44
C ILE A 113 26.20 10.54 -21.51
N ALA A 114 26.58 11.79 -21.27
CA ALA A 114 26.39 12.88 -22.22
C ALA A 114 27.09 12.60 -23.56
N TYR A 115 28.33 12.09 -23.51
CA TYR A 115 29.08 11.71 -24.70
C TYR A 115 28.42 10.55 -25.46
N THR A 116 27.96 9.51 -24.77
CA THR A 116 27.27 8.39 -25.41
C THR A 116 26.00 8.86 -26.13
N LEU A 117 25.16 9.66 -25.46
CA LEU A 117 23.94 10.21 -26.07
C LEU A 117 24.24 11.10 -27.27
N TRP A 118 25.27 11.95 -27.18
CA TRP A 118 25.71 12.79 -28.28
C TRP A 118 26.23 11.96 -29.46
N SER A 119 27.04 10.94 -29.18
CA SER A 119 27.56 10.02 -30.21
C SER A 119 26.44 9.23 -30.89
N SER A 120 25.39 8.85 -30.14
CA SER A 120 24.21 8.16 -30.67
C SER A 120 23.37 9.06 -31.59
N GLN A 121 23.37 10.39 -31.42
CA GLN A 121 22.72 11.30 -32.36
C GLN A 121 23.46 11.41 -33.70
N THR A 122 24.77 11.14 -33.71
CA THR A 122 25.61 11.19 -34.92
C THR A 122 25.79 9.84 -35.64
N GLY A 123 25.20 8.75 -35.14
CA GLY A 123 25.46 7.38 -35.63
C GLY A 123 24.21 6.48 -35.77
N SER A 124 23.53 6.59 -36.91
CA SER A 124 22.92 5.50 -37.71
C SER A 124 22.39 4.22 -37.02
N LEU A 125 21.51 4.33 -36.03
CA LEU A 125 20.62 3.22 -35.66
C LEU A 125 19.20 3.74 -35.51
N ALA A 126 18.59 4.08 -36.65
CA ALA A 126 17.13 4.19 -36.72
C ALA A 126 16.57 2.77 -36.53
N PRO A 127 15.78 2.50 -35.47
CA PRO A 127 15.05 1.25 -35.37
C PRO A 127 14.06 1.24 -36.54
N ASN A 128 14.32 0.40 -37.55
CA ASN A 128 13.42 0.24 -38.69
C ASN A 128 12.16 -0.48 -38.19
N LYS A 129 11.22 0.29 -37.64
CA LYS A 129 9.93 -0.20 -37.20
C LYS A 129 9.06 -0.36 -38.44
N LYS A 130 9.24 -1.46 -39.18
CA LYS A 130 8.21 -1.95 -40.08
C LYS A 130 7.04 -2.37 -39.20
N VAL A 131 6.08 -1.48 -39.06
CA VAL A 131 4.79 -1.78 -38.46
C VAL A 131 4.02 -2.56 -39.51
N ASP A 132 4.01 -3.89 -39.39
CA ASP A 132 3.05 -4.73 -40.09
C ASP A 132 1.67 -4.40 -39.52
N THR A 133 0.93 -3.54 -40.21
CA THR A 133 -0.50 -3.32 -39.94
C THR A 133 -1.25 -4.62 -40.27
N PRO A 134 -1.91 -5.27 -39.30
CA PRO A 134 -2.80 -6.38 -39.61
C PRO A 134 -3.98 -5.85 -40.42
N HIS A 135 -4.14 -6.37 -41.64
CA HIS A 135 -5.36 -6.22 -42.43
C HIS A 135 -6.53 -6.82 -41.64
N TYR A 136 -7.37 -5.97 -41.07
CA TYR A 136 -8.71 -6.38 -40.67
C TYR A 136 -9.61 -6.31 -41.90
N GLU A 137 -9.80 -7.45 -42.55
CA GLU A 137 -10.99 -7.65 -43.38
C GLU A 137 -12.22 -7.56 -42.46
N SER A 138 -13.00 -6.48 -42.61
CA SER A 138 -14.33 -6.40 -42.02
C SER A 138 -15.24 -7.38 -42.76
N PRO A 139 -15.82 -8.40 -42.10
CA PRO A 139 -16.91 -9.14 -42.70
C PRO A 139 -18.10 -8.21 -42.86
N LEU A 140 -18.47 -8.00 -44.12
CA LEU A 140 -19.71 -7.37 -44.55
C LEU A 140 -20.88 -7.99 -43.79
N ILE A 141 -21.47 -7.22 -42.87
CA ILE A 141 -22.80 -7.53 -42.32
C ILE A 141 -23.78 -7.30 -43.47
N ASP A 142 -24.18 -8.41 -44.07
CA ASP A 142 -25.17 -8.50 -45.11
C ASP A 142 -26.52 -8.02 -44.54
N LYS A 143 -26.95 -6.83 -44.96
CA LYS A 143 -28.28 -6.31 -44.68
C LYS A 143 -29.24 -6.85 -45.74
N HIS A 144 -29.67 -8.09 -45.57
CA HIS A 144 -30.80 -8.63 -46.31
C HIS A 144 -31.68 -9.50 -45.42
N GLY A 145 -32.96 -9.09 -45.31
CA GLY A 145 -34.06 -10.03 -45.20
C GLY A 145 -34.93 -9.92 -43.95
N LEU A 146 -36.03 -9.18 -44.12
CA LEU A 146 -37.39 -9.42 -43.57
C LEU A 146 -37.63 -9.28 -42.06
#